data_AF-A0A951U3H6-F1
#
_entry.id   AF-A0A951U3H6-F1
#
_cell.length_a   1.000
_cell.length_b   1.000
_cell.length_c   1.000
_cell.angle_alpha   90.00
_cell.angle_beta   90.00
_cell.angle_gamma   90.00
#
_symmetry.space_group_name_H-M   'P 1'
#
loop_
_entity.id
_entity.type
_entity.pdbx_description
1 polymer ?
#
loop_
_entity_poly.entity_id
_entity_poly.type
_entity_poly.pdbx_seq_one_letter_code
_entity_poly.pdbx_strand_id
1 'polypeptide(L)'
;MSIPLPVDYWFEYPVRVQPHHTDYAGVVWHGTYITWLEEARVEALRLTGLDYAQLVSLGCELPVIDLAIQYRRPLKMGMTGLVKARMQPMQGVRIIWDYEICTSDGQLCVTAQVTLVTLDWQTGKIMRRLPPELKQVLDPKQALDLIDNPQADS
;
A
#
# COMPACT_ATOMS: atom_id res chain seq x y z
N MET A 1 -2.71 -20.38 2.96
CA MET A 1 -3.91 -19.80 2.34
C MET A 1 -3.69 -18.29 2.29
N SER A 2 -3.55 -17.72 1.10
CA SER A 2 -3.43 -16.28 0.90
C SER A 2 -4.83 -15.67 0.89
N ILE A 3 -5.05 -14.61 1.66
CA ILE A 3 -6.36 -13.94 1.75
C ILE A 3 -6.22 -12.57 1.09
N PRO A 4 -7.00 -12.24 0.05
CA PRO A 4 -6.93 -10.93 -0.60
C PRO A 4 -7.45 -9.80 0.31
N LEU A 5 -6.96 -8.58 0.09
CA LEU A 5 -7.50 -7.39 0.76
C LEU A 5 -8.85 -7.00 0.13
N PRO A 6 -9.92 -6.84 0.92
CA PRO A 6 -11.19 -6.32 0.41
C PRO A 6 -11.03 -4.89 -0.13
N VAL A 7 -11.72 -4.57 -1.23
CA VAL A 7 -11.63 -3.25 -1.89
C VAL A 7 -12.09 -2.08 -1.01
N ASP A 8 -12.96 -2.34 -0.02
CA ASP A 8 -13.48 -1.34 0.91
C ASP A 8 -12.74 -1.33 2.26
N TYR A 9 -11.73 -2.18 2.43
CA TYR A 9 -10.99 -2.32 3.68
C TYR A 9 -9.80 -1.37 3.73
N TRP A 10 -9.77 -0.53 4.77
CA TRP A 10 -8.60 0.27 5.12
C TRP A 10 -7.75 -0.50 6.13
N PHE A 11 -6.54 -0.88 5.72
CA PHE A 11 -5.52 -1.35 6.65
C PHE A 11 -5.00 -0.16 7.46
N GLU A 12 -4.85 -0.34 8.77
CA GLU A 12 -4.41 0.72 9.68
C GLU A 12 -3.04 0.40 10.28
N TYR A 13 -2.09 1.33 10.13
CA TYR A 13 -0.72 1.23 10.58
C TYR A 13 -0.36 2.42 11.47
N PRO A 14 -0.25 2.25 12.79
CA PRO A 14 0.07 3.34 13.71
C PRO A 14 1.57 3.68 13.65
N VAL A 15 1.88 4.97 13.52
CA VAL A 15 3.24 5.51 13.54
C VAL A 15 3.42 6.50 14.67
N ARG A 16 4.56 6.45 15.34
CA ARG A 16 4.95 7.43 16.37
C ARG A 16 5.96 8.40 15.77
N VAL A 17 5.71 9.71 15.88
CA VAL A 17 6.67 10.71 15.41
C VAL A 17 7.91 10.72 16.32
N GLN A 18 9.09 10.59 15.71
CA GLN A 18 10.40 10.52 16.36
C GLN A 18 11.27 11.71 15.91
N PRO A 19 12.40 12.02 16.59
CA PRO A 19 13.19 13.20 16.24
C PRO A 19 13.68 13.20 14.78
N HIS A 20 14.12 12.04 14.29
CA HIS A 20 14.64 11.88 12.93
C HIS A 20 13.56 11.97 11.84
N HIS A 21 12.27 12.00 12.22
CA HIS A 21 11.15 12.24 11.31
C HIS A 21 10.89 13.74 11.09
N THR A 22 11.48 14.63 11.90
CA THR A 22 11.15 16.06 11.88
C THR A 22 12.18 16.89 11.13
N ASP A 23 11.75 18.03 10.58
CA ASP A 23 12.62 19.03 9.96
C ASP A 23 12.79 20.29 10.82
N TYR A 24 13.50 21.29 10.27
CA TYR A 24 13.78 22.56 10.92
C TYR A 24 12.52 23.32 11.38
N ALA A 25 11.38 23.11 10.73
CA ALA A 25 10.12 23.78 11.10
C ALA A 25 9.44 23.14 12.33
N GLY A 26 10.01 22.08 12.91
CA GLY A 26 9.49 21.41 14.10
C GLY A 26 8.28 20.53 13.82
N VAL A 27 8.08 20.16 12.55
CA VAL A 27 7.02 19.26 12.07
C VAL A 27 7.66 18.08 11.36
N VAL A 28 6.86 17.03 11.11
CA VAL A 28 7.31 15.90 10.30
C VAL A 28 7.70 16.37 8.90
N TRP A 29 8.91 16.02 8.49
CA TRP A 29 9.44 16.31 7.17
C TRP A 29 8.58 15.63 6.09
N HIS A 30 8.30 16.34 5.00
CA HIS A 30 7.37 15.87 3.96
C HIS A 30 7.71 14.48 3.40
N GLY A 31 9.00 14.15 3.22
CA GLY A 31 9.40 12.83 2.71
C GLY A 31 9.23 11.69 3.71
N THR A 32 9.18 11.96 5.03
CA THR A 32 8.92 10.91 6.03
C THR A 32 7.53 10.31 5.87
N TYR A 33 6.54 11.10 5.43
CA TYR A 33 5.22 10.57 5.15
C TYR A 33 5.28 9.49 4.06
N ILE A 34 6.12 9.65 3.03
CA ILE A 34 6.29 8.67 1.95
C ILE A 34 6.82 7.34 2.51
N THR A 35 7.78 7.38 3.43
CA THR A 35 8.29 6.19 4.12
C THR A 35 7.16 5.45 4.84
N TRP A 36 6.30 6.17 5.57
CA TRP A 36 5.16 5.55 6.25
C TRP A 36 4.10 4.99 5.30
N LEU A 37 3.88 5.60 4.13
CA LEU A 37 2.98 5.03 3.11
C LEU A 37 3.49 3.67 2.61
N GLU A 38 4.80 3.55 2.45
CA GLU A 38 5.44 2.29 2.07
C GLU A 38 5.36 1.25 3.18
N GLU A 39 5.70 1.60 4.42
CA GLU A 39 5.60 0.69 5.58
C GLU A 39 4.19 0.12 5.71
N ALA A 40 3.16 0.98 5.63
CA ALA A 40 1.76 0.55 5.70
C ALA A 40 1.38 -0.39 4.55
N ARG A 41 1.86 -0.14 3.33
CA ARG A 41 1.61 -1.01 2.16
C ARG A 41 2.29 -2.35 2.29
N VAL A 42 3.56 -2.38 2.71
CA VAL A 42 4.32 -3.61 2.91
C VAL A 42 3.66 -4.47 3.98
N GLU A 43 3.26 -3.88 5.11
CA GLU A 43 2.56 -4.61 6.16
C GLU A 43 1.17 -5.10 5.72
N ALA A 44 0.43 -4.31 4.94
CA ALA A 44 -0.84 -4.74 4.36
C ALA A 44 -0.69 -5.96 3.45
N LEU A 45 0.33 -5.98 2.58
CA LEU A 45 0.65 -7.13 1.72
C LEU A 45 1.14 -8.34 2.54
N ARG A 46 1.93 -8.11 3.59
CA ARG A 46 2.38 -9.19 4.48
C ARG A 46 1.21 -9.95 5.10
N LEU A 47 0.12 -9.27 5.44
CA LEU A 47 -1.09 -9.89 6.00
C LEU A 47 -1.84 -10.79 5.01
N THR A 48 -1.70 -10.56 3.70
CA THR A 48 -2.29 -11.44 2.67
C THR A 48 -1.45 -12.70 2.44
N GLY A 49 -0.32 -12.83 3.14
CA GLY A 49 0.67 -13.88 2.92
C GLY A 49 1.62 -13.58 1.76
N LEU A 50 1.67 -12.33 1.29
CA LEU A 50 2.62 -11.87 0.28
C LEU A 50 3.67 -10.97 0.93
N ASP A 51 4.72 -11.58 1.46
CA ASP A 51 5.88 -10.84 1.97
C ASP A 51 6.67 -10.23 0.79
N TYR A 52 7.24 -9.06 0.98
CA TYR A 52 8.07 -8.40 -0.02
C TYR A 52 9.29 -9.24 -0.41
N ALA A 53 9.87 -9.98 0.54
CA ALA A 53 10.94 -10.93 0.25
C ALA A 53 10.49 -12.04 -0.72
N GLN A 54 9.23 -12.49 -0.64
CA GLN A 54 8.67 -13.47 -1.56
C GLN A 54 8.50 -12.88 -2.96
N LEU A 55 8.01 -11.64 -3.08
CA LEU A 55 7.93 -10.92 -4.36
C LEU A 55 9.29 -10.89 -5.08
N VAL A 56 10.33 -10.48 -4.34
CA VAL A 56 11.70 -10.43 -4.87
C VAL A 56 12.19 -11.83 -5.27
N SER A 57 11.93 -12.85 -4.45
CA SER A 57 12.32 -14.24 -4.77
C SER A 57 11.66 -14.80 -6.02
N LEU A 58 10.45 -14.33 -6.34
CA LEU A 58 9.71 -14.67 -7.55
C LEU A 58 10.16 -13.84 -8.77
N GLY A 59 11.19 -13.00 -8.62
CA GLY A 59 11.70 -12.12 -9.67
C GLY A 59 10.78 -10.95 -10.00
N CYS A 60 9.83 -10.64 -9.10
CA CYS A 60 8.88 -9.54 -9.26
C CYS A 60 9.31 -8.33 -8.43
N GLU A 61 9.36 -7.17 -9.07
CA GLU A 61 9.55 -5.88 -8.41
C GLU A 61 8.28 -5.03 -8.53
N LEU A 62 8.04 -4.19 -7.52
CA LEU A 62 6.94 -3.24 -7.48
C LEU A 62 7.45 -1.80 -7.46
N PRO A 63 7.98 -1.25 -8.57
CA PRO A 63 8.37 0.15 -8.61
C PRO A 63 7.17 1.08 -8.51
N VAL A 64 7.35 2.19 -7.80
CA VAL A 64 6.43 3.33 -7.82
C VAL A 64 6.61 4.11 -9.13
N ILE A 65 5.54 4.29 -9.89
CA ILE A 65 5.54 5.05 -11.15
C ILE A 65 4.81 6.39 -11.05
N ASP A 66 3.99 6.58 -10.02
CA ASP A 66 3.30 7.84 -9.75
C ASP A 66 3.02 7.98 -8.24
N LEU A 67 3.16 9.20 -7.73
CA LEU A 67 2.88 9.57 -6.35
C LEU A 67 2.21 10.94 -6.33
N ALA A 68 0.98 10.99 -5.82
CA ALA A 68 0.27 12.22 -5.52
C ALA A 68 0.05 12.32 -4.01
N ILE A 69 0.43 13.44 -3.40
CA ILE A 69 0.30 13.66 -1.95
C ILE A 69 -0.17 15.08 -1.64
N GLN A 70 -1.10 15.20 -0.71
CA GLN A 70 -1.62 16.47 -0.23
C GLN A 70 -1.40 16.57 1.28
N TYR A 71 -0.59 17.53 1.70
CA TYR A 71 -0.32 17.84 3.10
C TYR A 71 -1.33 18.88 3.59
N ARG A 72 -2.24 18.49 4.47
CA ARG A 72 -3.32 19.34 4.98
C ARG A 72 -3.00 19.90 6.36
N ARG A 73 -2.46 19.07 7.25
CA ARG A 73 -2.06 19.44 8.61
C ARG A 73 -0.76 18.74 8.99
N PRO A 74 0.17 19.43 9.67
CA PRO A 74 1.42 18.81 10.08
C PRO A 74 1.25 17.95 11.33
N LEU A 75 1.91 16.79 11.34
CA LEU A 75 2.22 16.06 12.57
C LEU A 75 3.49 16.64 13.22
N LYS A 76 3.57 16.54 14.55
CA LYS A 76 4.68 17.05 15.36
C LYS A 76 5.29 15.95 16.22
N MET A 77 6.49 16.21 16.70
CA MET A 77 7.22 15.34 17.61
C MET A 77 6.35 14.83 18.77
N GLY A 78 6.40 13.52 19.04
CA GLY A 78 5.66 12.87 20.11
C GLY A 78 4.22 12.51 19.79
N MET A 79 3.63 13.04 18.70
CA MET A 79 2.29 12.65 18.23
C MET A 79 2.29 11.22 17.66
N THR A 80 1.10 10.63 17.61
CA THR A 80 0.83 9.38 16.89
C THR A 80 -0.01 9.72 15.65
N GLY A 81 0.44 9.22 14.49
CA GLY A 81 -0.34 9.20 13.26
C GLY A 81 -0.91 7.80 13.04
N LEU A 82 -2.09 7.72 12.44
CA LEU A 82 -2.69 6.48 11.95
C LEU A 82 -2.65 6.51 10.43
N VAL A 83 -1.78 5.71 9.82
CA VAL A 83 -1.68 5.57 8.37
C VAL A 83 -2.69 4.53 7.93
N LYS A 84 -3.67 4.97 7.16
CA LYS A 84 -4.68 4.11 6.55
C LYS A 84 -4.26 3.85 5.11
N ALA A 85 -4.19 2.60 4.70
CA ALA A 85 -3.82 2.18 3.36
C ALA A 85 -4.89 1.26 2.77
N ARG A 86 -5.26 1.49 1.51
CA ARG A 86 -6.27 0.68 0.81
C ARG A 86 -5.84 0.45 -0.63
N MET A 87 -5.89 -0.81 -1.06
CA MET A 87 -5.62 -1.17 -2.44
C MET A 87 -6.89 -1.06 -3.29
N GLN A 88 -6.80 -0.35 -4.41
CA GLN A 88 -7.86 -0.26 -5.40
C GLN A 88 -7.86 -1.48 -6.33
N PRO A 89 -8.99 -1.76 -7.00
CA PRO A 89 -9.01 -2.69 -8.12
C PRO A 89 -7.93 -2.37 -9.16
N MET A 90 -7.24 -3.40 -9.67
CA MET A 90 -6.21 -3.20 -10.69
C MET A 90 -6.76 -2.51 -11.94
N GLN A 91 -5.94 -1.63 -12.52
CA GLN A 91 -6.24 -0.93 -13.77
C GLN A 91 -5.21 -1.31 -14.83
N GLY A 92 -5.47 -2.38 -15.58
CA GLY A 92 -4.49 -2.98 -16.47
C GLY A 92 -3.35 -3.60 -15.67
N VAL A 93 -2.15 -3.02 -15.77
CA VAL A 93 -0.96 -3.44 -15.01
C VAL A 93 -0.70 -2.58 -13.77
N ARG A 94 -1.55 -1.58 -13.53
CA ARG A 94 -1.38 -0.63 -12.42
C ARG A 94 -2.01 -1.17 -11.16
N ILE A 95 -1.24 -1.10 -10.08
CA ILE A 95 -1.67 -1.36 -8.71
C ILE A 95 -1.74 -0.01 -8.01
N ILE A 96 -2.93 0.41 -7.60
CA ILE A 96 -3.16 1.75 -7.05
C ILE A 96 -3.50 1.62 -5.58
N TRP A 97 -2.84 2.42 -4.75
CA TRP A 97 -3.06 2.50 -3.32
C TRP A 97 -3.50 3.89 -2.93
N ASP A 98 -4.62 3.97 -2.23
CA ASP A 98 -5.07 5.20 -1.57
C ASP A 98 -4.61 5.22 -0.11
N TYR A 99 -4.35 6.43 0.39
CA TYR A 99 -3.88 6.64 1.75
C TYR A 99 -4.55 7.84 2.41
N GLU A 100 -4.79 7.67 3.71
CA GLU A 100 -5.12 8.75 4.63
C GLU A 100 -4.21 8.66 5.86
N ILE A 101 -3.72 9.80 6.35
CA ILE A 101 -3.03 9.84 7.65
C ILE A 101 -3.81 10.77 8.56
N CYS A 102 -4.24 10.22 9.69
CA CYS A 102 -5.02 10.93 10.69
C CYS A 102 -4.27 11.01 12.02
N THR A 103 -4.56 12.03 12.83
CA THR A 103 -4.19 12.05 14.25
C THR A 103 -5.05 11.05 15.04
N SER A 104 -4.67 10.81 16.30
CA SER A 104 -5.44 9.95 17.22
C SER A 104 -6.88 10.44 17.49
N ASP A 105 -7.15 11.73 17.35
CA ASP A 105 -8.50 12.32 17.45
C ASP A 105 -9.24 12.37 16.09
N GLY A 106 -8.71 11.70 15.06
CA GLY A 106 -9.37 11.55 13.76
C GLY A 106 -9.21 12.72 12.80
N GLN A 107 -8.33 13.69 13.08
CA GLN A 107 -8.10 14.80 12.17
C GLN A 107 -7.26 14.37 10.97
N LEU A 108 -7.82 14.52 9.78
CA LEU A 108 -7.10 14.27 8.53
C LEU A 108 -5.90 15.23 8.39
N CYS A 109 -4.72 14.64 8.20
CA CYS A 109 -3.43 15.34 8.06
C CYS A 109 -2.88 15.23 6.65
N VAL A 110 -2.94 14.05 6.05
CA VAL A 110 -2.40 13.79 4.70
C VAL A 110 -3.37 12.88 3.94
N THR A 111 -3.52 13.14 2.64
CA THR A 111 -4.09 12.18 1.69
C THR A 111 -3.07 11.90 0.61
N ALA A 112 -2.95 10.66 0.17
CA ALA A 112 -2.04 10.32 -0.91
C ALA A 112 -2.58 9.19 -1.80
N GLN A 113 -2.05 9.11 -3.01
CA GLN A 113 -2.24 7.98 -3.91
C GLN A 113 -0.86 7.56 -4.45
N VAL A 114 -0.58 6.26 -4.42
CA VAL A 114 0.63 5.66 -4.98
C VAL A 114 0.24 4.68 -6.06
N THR A 115 0.82 4.82 -7.24
CA THR A 115 0.65 3.85 -8.34
C THR A 115 1.93 3.06 -8.54
N LEU A 116 1.81 1.74 -8.53
CA LEU A 116 2.88 0.79 -8.81
C LEU A 116 2.56 0.01 -10.08
N VAL A 117 3.59 -0.61 -10.65
CA VAL A 117 3.45 -1.66 -11.67
C VAL A 117 4.27 -2.86 -11.25
N THR A 118 4.02 -4.02 -11.86
CA THR A 118 4.84 -5.21 -11.68
C THR A 118 5.92 -5.27 -12.77
N LEU A 119 7.18 -5.35 -12.38
CA LEU A 119 8.31 -5.54 -13.27
C LEU A 119 8.94 -6.91 -13.04
N ASP A 120 9.34 -7.56 -14.13
CA ASP A 120 10.25 -8.69 -14.08
C ASP A 120 11.67 -8.15 -13.88
N TRP A 121 12.27 -8.47 -12.74
CA TRP A 121 13.58 -7.95 -12.33
C TRP A 121 14.71 -8.33 -13.30
N GLN A 122 14.63 -9.51 -13.94
CA GLN A 122 15.68 -9.98 -14.85
C GLN A 122 15.66 -9.23 -16.18
N THR A 123 14.47 -8.91 -16.67
CA THR A 123 14.28 -8.31 -18.00
C THR A 123 14.02 -6.80 -17.95
N GLY A 124 13.66 -6.26 -16.78
CA GLY A 124 13.21 -4.88 -16.59
C GLY A 124 11.88 -4.56 -17.27
N LYS A 125 11.12 -5.58 -17.71
CA LYS A 125 9.88 -5.40 -18.48
C LYS A 125 8.66 -5.52 -17.58
N ILE A 126 7.62 -4.76 -17.93
CA ILE A 126 6.32 -4.86 -17.27
C ILE A 126 5.73 -6.26 -17.43
N MET A 127 5.35 -6.87 -16.31
CA MET A 127 4.67 -8.15 -16.26
C MET A 127 3.19 -7.97 -16.60
N ARG A 128 2.83 -8.18 -17.88
CA ARG A 128 1.42 -8.13 -18.33
C ARG A 128 0.58 -9.30 -17.83
N ARG A 129 1.22 -10.38 -17.40
CA ARG A 129 0.58 -11.55 -16.80
C ARG A 129 1.26 -11.82 -15.47
N LEU A 130 0.49 -11.73 -14.39
CA LEU A 130 0.98 -12.05 -13.06
C LEU A 130 1.03 -13.57 -12.87
N PRO A 131 2.05 -14.09 -12.16
CA PRO A 131 1.99 -15.42 -11.58
C PRO A 131 0.69 -15.60 -10.78
N PRO A 132 0.07 -16.79 -10.76
CA PRO A 132 -1.22 -17.01 -10.08
C PRO A 132 -1.23 -16.57 -8.62
N GLU A 133 -0.13 -16.82 -7.91
CA GLU A 133 0.08 -16.46 -6.49
C GLU A 133 0.01 -14.94 -6.27
N LEU A 134 0.61 -14.17 -7.18
CA LEU A 134 0.57 -12.71 -7.12
C LEU A 134 -0.78 -12.16 -7.56
N LYS A 135 -1.40 -12.79 -8.56
CA LYS A 135 -2.69 -12.36 -9.08
C LYS A 135 -3.79 -12.42 -8.00
N GLN A 136 -3.83 -13.50 -7.21
CA GLN A 136 -4.82 -13.67 -6.14
C GLN A 136 -4.76 -12.54 -5.10
N VAL A 137 -3.58 -12.01 -4.83
CA VAL A 137 -3.37 -10.96 -3.83
C VAL A 137 -3.53 -9.57 -4.42
N LEU A 138 -2.95 -9.33 -5.59
CA LEU A 138 -2.82 -7.99 -6.18
C LEU A 138 -4.04 -7.57 -7.01
N ASP A 139 -4.92 -8.51 -7.40
CA ASP A 139 -6.18 -8.23 -8.11
C ASP A 139 -7.39 -8.49 -7.20
N PRO A 140 -7.79 -7.50 -6.38
CA PRO A 140 -8.85 -7.70 -5.38
C PRO A 140 -10.26 -7.86 -6.00
N LYS A 141 -10.42 -7.72 -7.33
CA LYS A 141 -11.70 -8.07 -7.99
C LYS A 141 -12.03 -9.55 -7.86
N GLN A 142 -11.03 -10.42 -7.88
CA GLN A 142 -11.25 -11.86 -7.67
C GLN A 142 -11.67 -12.19 -6.24
N ALA A 143 -11.37 -11.32 -5.26
CA ALA A 143 -11.80 -11.50 -3.87
C ALA A 143 -13.32 -11.37 -3.69
N LEU A 144 -13.95 -10.44 -4.41
CA LEU A 144 -15.41 -10.30 -4.42
C LEU A 144 -16.07 -11.46 -5.17
N ASP A 145 -15.53 -11.85 -6.33
CA ASP A 145 -16.08 -12.96 -7.13
C ASP A 145 -16.09 -14.30 -6.37
N LEU A 146 -15.09 -14.53 -5.48
CA LEU A 146 -15.01 -15.73 -4.64
C LEU A 146 -16.00 -15.73 -3.46
N ILE A 147 -16.41 -14.55 -2.98
CA ILE A 147 -17.43 -14.41 -1.92
C ILE A 147 -18.83 -14.54 -2.53
N ASP A 148 -19.04 -13.97 -3.73
CA ASP A 148 -20.33 -13.93 -4.40
C ASP A 148 -20.62 -15.19 -5.24
N ASN A 149 -19.60 -15.98 -5.62
CA ASN A 149 -19.80 -17.21 -6.39
C ASN A 149 -18.76 -18.32 -6.07
N PRO A 150 -18.96 -19.10 -5.01
CA PRO A 150 -18.01 -20.13 -4.55
C PRO A 150 -17.88 -21.36 -5.47
N GLN A 151 -18.52 -21.41 -6.65
CA GLN A 151 -18.50 -22.55 -7.57
C GLN A 151 -17.82 -22.29 -8.93
N ALA A 152 -17.03 -21.21 -9.08
CA ALA A 152 -16.42 -20.86 -10.37
C ALA A 152 -15.14 -21.65 -10.73
N ASP A 153 -14.69 -22.60 -9.90
CA ASP A 153 -13.52 -23.46 -10.18
C ASP A 153 -13.94 -24.94 -10.15
N SER A 154 -14.60 -25.37 -11.22
CA SER A 154 -14.86 -26.77 -11.57
C SER A 154 -14.82 -26.97 -13.08
#